data_AF-X1ERV1-F1
#
_entry.id   AF-X1ERV1-F1
#
_cell.length_a   1.000
_cell.length_b   1.000
_cell.length_c   1.000
_cell.angle_alpha   90.00
_cell.angle_beta   90.00
_cell.angle_gamma   90.00
#
_symmetry.space_group_name_H-M   'P 1'
#
loop_
_entity.id
_entity.type
_entity.pdbx_description
1 polymer ?
#
loop_
_entity_poly.entity_id
_entity_poly.type
_entity_poly.pdbx_seq_one_letter_code
_entity_poly.pdbx_strand_id
1 'polypeptide(L)'
;MNLFYIILQVFAGLALFLFGIKMLSDGLKKITGSKLKKLLEKMTSNKCKGILVGALTTVLIQSSSLTMVTQIGLINAGLLTLEQSVGIIMGQEIG
;
A
#
# COMPACT_ATOMS: atom_id res chain seq x y z
N MET A 1 19.61 15.55 -22.90
CA MET A 1 18.13 15.40 -22.83
C MET A 1 17.51 16.77 -22.64
N ASN A 2 16.56 17.16 -23.49
CA ASN A 2 15.89 18.45 -23.38
C ASN A 2 14.93 18.46 -22.16
N LEU A 3 14.94 19.54 -21.38
CA LEU A 3 14.13 19.70 -20.15
C LEU A 3 12.64 19.40 -20.37
N PHE A 4 12.12 19.78 -21.55
CA PHE A 4 10.76 19.50 -21.97
C PHE A 4 10.42 17.99 -21.96
N TYR A 5 11.33 17.13 -22.43
CA TYR A 5 11.10 15.69 -22.46
C TYR A 5 11.10 15.07 -21.06
N ILE A 6 11.92 15.60 -20.13
CA ILE A 6 11.96 15.14 -18.74
C ILE A 6 10.62 15.44 -18.05
N ILE A 7 10.11 16.67 -18.20
CA ILE A 7 8.82 17.07 -17.63
C ILE A 7 7.70 16.18 -18.17
N LEU A 8 7.69 15.93 -19.49
CA LEU A 8 6.69 15.08 -20.12
C LEU A 8 6.75 13.64 -19.61
N GLN A 9 7.97 13.07 -19.44
CA GLN A 9 8.16 11.72 -18.89
C GLN A 9 7.70 11.60 -17.44
N VAL A 10 7.97 12.61 -16.60
CA VAL A 10 7.52 12.62 -15.20
C VAL A 10 6.00 12.65 -15.13
N PHE A 11 5.35 13.52 -15.92
CA PHE A 11 3.88 13.59 -15.96
C PHE A 11 3.24 12.32 -16.51
N ALA A 12 3.82 11.73 -17.56
CA ALA A 12 3.33 10.47 -18.14
C ALA A 12 3.48 9.31 -17.13
N GLY A 13 4.63 9.21 -16.46
CA GLY A 13 4.87 8.22 -15.41
C GLY A 13 3.93 8.38 -14.22
N LEU A 14 3.70 9.62 -13.77
CA LEU A 14 2.75 9.92 -12.69
C LEU A 14 1.31 9.58 -13.07
N ALA A 15 0.88 9.90 -14.28
CA ALA A 15 -0.46 9.57 -14.76
C ALA A 15 -0.70 8.05 -14.80
N LEU A 16 0.27 7.28 -15.34
CA LEU A 16 0.22 5.82 -15.33
C LEU A 16 0.23 5.24 -13.92
N PHE A 17 1.04 5.81 -13.03
CA PHE A 17 1.13 5.38 -11.65
C PHE A 17 -0.19 5.58 -10.89
N LEU A 18 -0.78 6.78 -10.98
CA LEU A 18 -2.08 7.07 -10.37
C LEU A 18 -3.20 6.21 -10.96
N PHE A 19 -3.16 5.95 -12.27
CA PHE A 19 -4.09 5.03 -12.92
C PHE A 19 -3.93 3.59 -12.40
N GLY A 20 -2.70 3.13 -12.22
CA GLY A 20 -2.40 1.84 -11.60
C GLY A 20 -2.94 1.71 -10.17
N ILE A 21 -2.77 2.74 -9.34
CA ILE A 21 -3.36 2.78 -7.98
C ILE A 21 -4.88 2.69 -8.05
N LYS A 22 -5.52 3.38 -9.00
CA LYS A 22 -6.98 3.31 -9.18
C LYS A 22 -7.45 1.91 -9.57
N MET A 23 -6.81 1.28 -10.56
CA MET A 23 -7.11 -0.11 -10.93
C MET A 23 -6.90 -1.09 -9.77
N LEU A 24 -5.82 -0.92 -8.99
CA LEU A 24 -5.56 -1.74 -7.81
C LEU A 24 -6.67 -1.57 -6.77
N SER A 25 -7.08 -0.33 -6.50
CA SER A 25 -8.16 -0.05 -5.55
C SER A 25 -9.49 -0.66 -6.00
N ASP A 26 -9.84 -0.54 -7.28
CA ASP A 26 -11.07 -1.10 -7.83
C ASP A 26 -11.04 -2.64 -7.87
N GLY A 27 -9.90 -3.24 -8.22
CA GLY A 27 -9.67 -4.68 -8.16
C GLY A 27 -9.79 -5.23 -6.74
N LEU A 28 -9.15 -4.56 -5.77
CA LEU A 28 -9.28 -4.90 -4.36
C LEU A 28 -10.72 -4.75 -3.88
N LYS A 29 -11.42 -3.67 -4.24
CA LYS A 29 -12.85 -3.47 -3.93
C LYS A 29 -13.73 -4.59 -4.47
N LYS A 30 -13.42 -5.11 -5.67
CA LYS A 30 -14.14 -6.21 -6.30
C LYS A 30 -13.84 -7.57 -5.64
N ILE A 31 -12.64 -7.73 -5.08
CA ILE A 31 -12.19 -8.93 -4.35
C ILE A 31 -12.56 -8.89 -2.87
N THR A 32 -12.84 -7.70 -2.31
CA THR A 32 -13.25 -7.52 -0.92
C THR A 32 -14.64 -8.05 -0.63
N GLY A 33 -14.74 -9.36 -0.52
CA GLY A 33 -15.73 -9.99 0.35
C GLY A 33 -15.38 -9.74 1.83
N SER A 34 -16.38 -9.92 2.69
CA SER A 34 -16.26 -9.78 4.16
C SER A 34 -15.12 -10.58 4.80
N LYS A 35 -14.62 -11.63 4.12
CA LYS A 35 -13.49 -12.46 4.57
C LYS A 35 -12.14 -11.74 4.51
N LEU A 36 -11.83 -11.01 3.43
CA LEU A 36 -10.53 -10.34 3.28
C LEU A 36 -10.41 -9.18 4.28
N LYS A 37 -11.50 -8.42 4.45
CA LYS A 37 -11.58 -7.35 5.45
C LYS A 37 -11.37 -7.89 6.87
N LYS A 38 -12.06 -8.98 7.26
CA LYS A 38 -11.88 -9.62 8.56
C LYS A 38 -10.47 -10.18 8.78
N LEU A 39 -9.83 -10.72 7.74
CA LEU A 39 -8.46 -11.22 7.82
C LEU A 39 -7.49 -10.07 8.10
N LEU A 40 -7.59 -8.97 7.35
CA LEU A 40 -6.77 -7.79 7.55
C LEU A 40 -7.00 -7.20 8.94
N GLU A 41 -8.25 -6.99 9.36
CA GLU A 41 -8.59 -6.53 10.72
C GLU A 41 -7.98 -7.43 11.80
N LYS A 42 -8.02 -8.76 11.64
CA LYS A 42 -7.45 -9.68 12.64
C LYS A 42 -5.92 -9.55 12.72
N MET A 43 -5.26 -9.37 11.57
CA MET A 43 -3.81 -9.22 11.47
C MET A 43 -3.31 -7.84 11.91
N THR A 44 -4.12 -6.78 11.77
CA THR A 44 -3.76 -5.40 12.13
C THR A 44 -4.50 -4.87 13.37
N SER A 45 -5.18 -5.76 14.11
CA SER A 45 -6.03 -5.43 15.27
C SER A 45 -5.34 -4.69 16.42
N ASN A 46 -4.02 -4.80 16.56
CA ASN A 46 -3.26 -4.14 17.63
C ASN A 46 -1.93 -3.62 17.08
N LYS A 47 -1.42 -2.52 17.67
CA LYS A 47 -0.17 -1.87 17.27
C LYS A 47 1.00 -2.84 17.13
N CYS A 48 1.22 -3.74 18.11
CA CYS A 48 2.27 -4.76 18.02
C CYS A 48 2.10 -5.71 16.83
N LYS A 49 0.87 -6.12 16.50
CA LYS A 49 0.64 -6.99 15.34
C LYS A 49 0.86 -6.23 14.03
N GLY A 50 0.44 -4.96 13.97
CA GLY A 50 0.73 -4.08 12.84
C GLY A 50 2.23 -3.97 12.57
N ILE A 51 3.03 -3.76 13.62
CA ILE A 51 4.49 -3.71 13.55
C ILE A 51 5.08 -5.05 13.06
N LEU A 52 4.62 -6.17 13.60
CA LEU A 52 5.12 -7.51 13.24
C LEU A 52 4.77 -7.88 11.79
N VAL A 53 3.56 -7.51 11.35
CA VAL A 53 3.14 -7.65 9.95
C VAL A 53 3.97 -6.75 9.04
N GLY A 54 4.25 -5.51 9.45
CA GLY A 54 5.13 -4.59 8.72
C GLY A 54 6.53 -5.16 8.51
N ALA A 55 7.17 -5.62 9.59
CA ALA A 55 8.52 -6.20 9.54
C ALA A 55 8.58 -7.44 8.62
N LEU A 56 7.60 -8.35 8.75
CA LEU A 56 7.47 -9.52 7.86
C LEU A 56 7.28 -9.11 6.39
N THR A 57 6.48 -8.07 6.16
CA THR A 57 6.20 -7.58 4.80
C THR A 57 7.45 -6.98 4.18
N THR A 58 8.29 -6.27 4.94
CA THR A 58 9.58 -5.75 4.44
C THR A 58 10.52 -6.88 4.06
N VAL A 59 10.66 -7.92 4.88
CA VAL A 59 11.51 -9.08 4.55
C VAL A 59 11.07 -9.77 3.26
N LEU A 60 9.76 -9.85 3.00
CA LEU A 60 9.20 -10.53 1.83
C LEU A 60 9.23 -9.68 0.55
N ILE A 61 8.90 -8.38 0.65
CA ILE A 61 8.74 -7.51 -0.50
C ILE A 61 10.05 -6.75 -0.83
N GLN A 62 10.92 -6.51 0.17
CA GLN A 62 12.20 -5.76 0.14
C GLN A 62 12.15 -4.31 -0.40
N SER A 63 11.15 -3.97 -1.22
CA SER A 63 10.94 -2.65 -1.77
C SER A 63 9.97 -1.86 -0.91
N SER A 64 10.50 -0.89 -0.17
CA SER A 64 9.75 0.05 0.66
C SER A 64 8.75 0.87 -0.16
N SER A 65 9.10 1.21 -1.41
CA SER A 65 8.23 1.96 -2.33
C SER A 65 7.01 1.14 -2.76
N LEU A 66 7.18 -0.14 -3.11
CA LEU A 66 6.07 -0.99 -3.53
C LEU A 66 5.08 -1.28 -2.39
N THR A 67 5.59 -1.44 -1.18
CA THR A 67 4.76 -1.67 0.00
C THR A 67 3.91 -0.44 0.33
N MET A 68 4.50 0.75 0.28
CA MET A 68 3.79 2.01 0.56
C MET A 68 2.65 2.25 -0.43
N VAL A 69 2.88 1.99 -1.72
CA VAL A 69 1.85 2.08 -2.77
C VAL A 69 0.71 1.09 -2.54
N THR A 70 1.06 -0.12 -2.11
CA THR A 70 0.07 -1.16 -1.79
C THR A 70 -0.79 -0.75 -0.60
N GLN A 71 -0.20 -0.19 0.46
CA GLN A 71 -0.93 0.35 1.61
C GLN A 71 -1.90 1.47 1.21
N ILE A 72 -1.45 2.43 0.40
CA ILE A 72 -2.32 3.50 -0.11
C ILE A 72 -3.51 2.90 -0.87
N GLY A 73 -3.27 1.85 -1.68
CA GLY A 73 -4.33 1.09 -2.34
C GLY A 73 -5.33 0.43 -1.37
N LEU A 74 -4.82 -0.17 -0.29
CA LEU A 74 -5.64 -0.81 0.76
C LEU A 74 -6.45 0.22 1.57
N ILE A 75 -5.89 1.39 1.89
CA ILE A 75 -6.61 2.49 2.56
C ILE A 75 -7.74 2.99 1.65
N ASN A 76 -7.45 3.25 0.37
CA ASN A 76 -8.45 3.70 -0.61
C ASN A 76 -9.55 2.66 -0.87
N ALA A 77 -9.24 1.39 -0.67
CA ALA A 77 -10.22 0.30 -0.72
C ALA A 77 -11.06 0.18 0.58
N GLY A 78 -10.75 0.95 1.63
CA GLY A 78 -11.42 0.86 2.93
C GLY A 78 -11.06 -0.40 3.71
N LEU A 79 -9.96 -1.06 3.34
CA LEU A 79 -9.49 -2.31 3.93
C LEU A 79 -8.61 -2.09 5.16
N LEU A 80 -7.88 -0.98 5.17
CA LEU A 80 -7.05 -0.55 6.30
C LEU A 80 -7.44 0.86 6.70
N THR A 81 -7.44 1.11 8.00
CA THR A 81 -7.51 2.48 8.52
C THR A 81 -6.13 3.15 8.46
N LEU A 82 -6.11 4.48 8.49
CA LEU A 82 -4.88 5.27 8.57
C LEU A 82 -4.04 4.86 9.80
N GLU A 83 -4.67 4.66 10.96
CA GLU A 83 -3.98 4.18 12.18
C GLU A 83 -3.35 2.80 12.01
N GLN A 84 -4.05 1.85 11.38
CA GLN A 84 -3.50 0.53 11.10
C GLN A 84 -2.30 0.61 10.16
N SER A 85 -2.40 1.46 9.13
CA SER A 85 -1.31 1.65 8.17
C SER A 85 -0.06 2.24 8.82
N VAL A 86 -0.21 3.20 9.74
CA VAL A 86 0.93 3.77 10.49
C VAL A 86 1.65 2.70 11.30
N GLY A 87 0.92 1.78 11.94
CA GLY A 87 1.53 0.66 12.67
C GLY A 87 2.31 -0.29 11.77
N ILE A 88 1.83 -0.55 10.55
CA ILE A 88 2.53 -1.37 9.56
C ILE A 88 3.78 -0.63 9.06
N ILE A 89 3.69 0.65 8.71
CA ILE A 89 4.83 1.48 8.29
C ILE A 89 5.94 1.45 9.35
N MET A 90 5.60 1.63 10.63
CA MET A 90 6.58 1.55 11.71
C MET A 90 7.25 0.17 11.78
N GLY A 91 6.50 -0.91 11.54
CA GLY A 91 7.07 -2.25 11.44
C GLY A 91 8.01 -2.44 10.26
N GLN A 92 7.68 -1.81 9.13
CA GLN A 92 8.46 -1.93 7.92
C GLN A 92 9.85 -1.31 8.02
N GLU A 93 10.01 -0.27 8.84
CA GLU A 93 11.29 0.40 9.09
C GLU A 93 12.16 -0.32 10.15
N ILE A 94 11.60 -1.31 10.87
CA ILE A 94 12.33 -2.12 11.85
C ILE A 94 12.91 -3.40 11.25
N GLY A 95 12.28 -3.94 10.19
CA GLY A 95 12.71 -5.15 9.47
C GLY A 95 13.54 -4.83 8.25
#